data_AF-A0A8T3MIA1-F1
#
_entry.id   AF-A0A8T3MIA1-F1
#
_cell.length_a   1.000
_cell.length_b   1.000
_cell.length_c   1.000
_cell.angle_alpha   90.00
_cell.angle_beta   90.00
_cell.angle_gamma   90.00
#
_symmetry.space_group_name_H-M   'P 1'
#
loop_
_entity.id
_entity.type
_entity.pdbx_description
1 polymer ?
#
loop_
_entity_poly.entity_id
_entity_poly.type
_entity_poly.pdbx_seq_one_letter_code
_entity_poly.pdbx_strand_id
1 'polypeptide(L)'
;MAPRPARPKPRRNTLTLLVGRVTTIKLAYWAAVTAVELALPLAIAGPLDARTPASVAAASLLGAGAIAWSVASARSIDRRLGGLYRSVPTIATAFVAASVVASPASVPLLLIERQRSLEGCAPAVTCHYGPILFWVAVLAIGMVLVPAAFALSMRSQEAA
;
A
#
# COMPACT_ATOMS: atom_id res chain seq x y z
N MET A 1 46.05 16.93 -9.55
CA MET A 1 44.86 16.12 -9.18
C MET A 1 43.85 16.27 -10.30
N ALA A 2 43.68 15.26 -11.15
CA ALA A 2 42.80 15.38 -12.32
C ALA A 2 41.32 15.45 -11.88
N PRO A 3 40.48 16.30 -12.51
CA PRO A 3 39.05 16.32 -12.23
C PRO A 3 38.44 14.97 -12.60
N ARG A 4 37.75 14.34 -11.64
CA ARG A 4 37.04 13.07 -11.88
C ARG A 4 36.01 13.27 -12.99
N PRO A 5 35.89 12.34 -13.94
CA PRO A 5 34.85 12.42 -14.97
C PRO A 5 33.46 12.43 -14.33
N ALA A 6 32.56 13.26 -14.87
CA ALA A 6 31.18 13.34 -14.41
C ALA A 6 30.47 12.00 -14.61
N ARG A 7 29.91 11.43 -13.54
CA ARG A 7 29.16 10.16 -13.60
C ARG A 7 27.97 10.29 -14.56
N PRO A 8 27.69 9.28 -15.40
CA PRO A 8 26.54 9.30 -16.31
C PRO A 8 25.22 9.40 -15.52
N LYS A 9 24.29 10.23 -16.00
CA LYS A 9 23.03 10.56 -15.30
C LYS A 9 22.16 9.30 -15.12
N PRO A 10 21.75 8.95 -13.88
CA PRO A 10 21.06 7.71 -13.57
C PRO A 10 19.55 7.87 -13.84
N ARG A 11 19.11 8.01 -15.10
CA ARG A 11 17.67 8.22 -15.38
C ARG A 11 16.85 6.92 -15.34
N ARG A 12 17.39 5.78 -15.81
CA ARG A 12 16.65 4.50 -15.86
C ARG A 12 16.65 3.72 -14.54
N ASN A 13 17.80 3.62 -13.87
CA ASN A 13 17.91 2.88 -12.59
C ASN A 13 17.04 3.48 -11.48
N THR A 14 16.70 4.75 -11.60
CA THR A 14 15.96 5.44 -10.56
C THR A 14 14.46 5.19 -10.62
N LEU A 15 13.93 4.95 -11.82
CA LEU A 15 12.54 4.58 -12.01
C LEU A 15 12.26 3.16 -11.55
N THR A 16 13.16 2.23 -11.87
CA THR A 16 13.06 0.85 -11.37
C THR A 16 13.19 0.78 -9.85
N LEU A 17 14.04 1.61 -9.24
CA LEU A 17 14.12 1.72 -7.78
C LEU A 17 12.84 2.31 -7.16
N LEU A 18 12.22 3.29 -7.82
CA LEU A 18 10.95 3.90 -7.41
C LEU A 18 9.80 2.90 -7.46
N VAL A 19 9.61 2.26 -8.61
CA VAL A 19 8.59 1.22 -8.83
C VAL A 19 8.83 0.07 -7.86
N GLY A 20 10.08 -0.39 -7.72
CA GLY A 20 10.45 -1.46 -6.79
C GLY A 20 10.03 -1.13 -5.36
N ARG A 21 10.43 0.03 -4.82
CA ARG A 21 10.08 0.41 -3.44
C ARG A 21 8.59 0.59 -3.21
N VAL A 22 7.89 1.26 -4.12
CA VAL A 22 6.43 1.46 -4.00
C VAL A 22 5.72 0.11 -4.04
N THR A 23 6.14 -0.79 -4.93
CA THR A 23 5.57 -2.14 -5.03
C THR A 23 5.86 -2.95 -3.77
N THR A 24 7.08 -2.88 -3.22
CA THR A 24 7.43 -3.54 -1.95
C THR A 24 6.57 -3.05 -0.79
N ILE A 25 6.38 -1.74 -0.65
CA ILE A 25 5.54 -1.17 0.42
C ILE A 25 4.09 -1.67 0.28
N LYS A 26 3.55 -1.66 -0.94
CA LYS A 26 2.19 -2.17 -1.20
C LYS A 26 2.06 -3.65 -0.88
N LEU A 27 2.97 -4.49 -1.35
CA LEU A 27 2.95 -5.92 -1.10
C LEU A 27 3.08 -6.23 0.40
N ALA A 28 3.96 -5.51 1.10
CA ALA A 28 4.12 -5.65 2.54
C ALA A 28 2.84 -5.24 3.29
N TYR A 29 2.18 -4.15 2.89
CA TYR A 29 0.89 -3.74 3.44
C TYR A 29 -0.17 -4.83 3.25
N TRP A 30 -0.35 -5.33 2.02
CA TRP A 30 -1.33 -6.38 1.73
C TRP A 30 -1.06 -7.67 2.49
N ALA A 31 0.20 -8.10 2.54
CA ALA A 31 0.60 -9.30 3.28
C ALA A 31 0.33 -9.13 4.78
N ALA A 32 0.65 -7.98 5.36
CA ALA A 32 0.42 -7.71 6.78
C ALA A 32 -1.07 -7.70 7.13
N VAL A 33 -1.90 -6.99 6.35
CA VAL A 33 -3.35 -6.95 6.60
C VAL A 33 -3.95 -8.35 6.47
N THR A 34 -3.57 -9.10 5.43
CA THR A 34 -4.06 -10.47 5.23
C THR A 34 -3.64 -11.40 6.36
N ALA A 35 -2.38 -11.33 6.82
CA ALA A 35 -1.89 -12.15 7.92
C ALA A 35 -2.63 -11.84 9.23
N VAL A 36 -2.89 -10.55 9.51
CA VAL A 36 -3.68 -10.14 10.68
C VAL A 36 -5.09 -10.68 10.61
N GLU A 37 -5.76 -10.58 9.47
CA GLU A 37 -7.14 -11.09 9.32
C GLU A 37 -7.24 -12.61 9.41
N LEU A 38 -6.18 -13.34 9.02
CA LEU A 38 -6.07 -14.78 9.23
C LEU A 38 -5.79 -15.14 10.70
N ALA A 39 -5.05 -14.31 11.42
CA ALA A 39 -4.71 -14.55 12.83
C ALA A 39 -5.82 -14.14 13.80
N LEU A 40 -6.64 -13.15 13.46
CA LEU A 40 -7.74 -12.65 14.29
C LEU A 40 -8.73 -13.72 14.80
N PRO A 41 -9.23 -14.66 13.97
CA PRO A 41 -10.10 -15.73 14.45
C PRO A 41 -9.40 -16.68 15.44
N LEU A 42 -8.07 -16.78 15.40
CA LEU A 42 -7.29 -17.60 16.34
C LEU A 42 -7.07 -16.87 17.68
N ALA A 43 -6.97 -15.55 17.65
CA ALA A 43 -6.72 -14.73 18.84
C ALA A 43 -7.99 -14.35 19.60
N ILE A 44 -9.09 -14.09 18.88
CA ILE A 44 -10.36 -13.66 19.44
C ILE A 44 -11.42 -14.67 19.00
N ALA A 45 -11.68 -15.66 19.87
CA ALA A 45 -12.77 -16.59 19.68
C ALA A 45 -14.11 -15.86 19.91
N GLY A 46 -14.94 -15.74 18.87
CA GLY A 46 -16.23 -15.06 18.99
C GLY A 46 -16.89 -14.73 17.65
N PRO A 47 -18.14 -14.23 17.69
CA PRO A 47 -18.86 -13.81 16.50
C PRO A 47 -18.13 -12.67 15.78
N LEU A 48 -18.46 -12.45 14.49
CA LEU A 48 -17.82 -11.45 13.64
C LEU A 48 -17.81 -10.06 14.30
N ASP A 49 -18.91 -9.66 14.94
CA ASP A 49 -19.09 -8.35 15.58
C ASP A 49 -18.10 -8.09 16.73
N ALA A 50 -17.59 -9.14 17.39
CA ALA A 50 -16.58 -8.99 18.43
C ALA A 50 -15.18 -8.73 17.84
N ARG A 51 -14.95 -9.17 16.60
CA ARG A 51 -13.65 -9.09 15.90
C ARG A 51 -13.51 -7.82 15.06
N THR A 52 -14.61 -7.27 14.55
CA THR A 52 -14.62 -6.06 13.70
C THR A 52 -13.87 -4.86 14.28
N PRO A 53 -13.98 -4.46 15.58
CA PRO A 53 -13.21 -3.33 16.09
C PRO A 53 -11.70 -3.60 16.07
N ALA A 54 -11.28 -4.85 16.33
CA ALA A 54 -9.87 -5.24 16.29
C ALA A 54 -9.33 -5.23 14.85
N SER A 55 -10.09 -5.73 13.86
CA SER A 55 -9.74 -5.65 12.43
C SER A 55 -9.53 -4.21 11.99
N VAL A 56 -10.46 -3.31 12.34
CA VAL A 56 -10.39 -1.88 11.98
C VAL A 56 -9.18 -1.21 12.65
N ALA A 57 -8.95 -1.48 13.93
CA ALA A 57 -7.79 -0.94 14.65
C ALA A 57 -6.47 -1.41 14.02
N ALA A 58 -6.34 -2.70 13.73
CA ALA A 58 -5.12 -3.23 13.12
C ALA A 58 -4.90 -2.71 11.69
N ALA A 59 -5.94 -2.67 10.86
CA ALA A 59 -5.87 -2.14 9.50
C ALA A 59 -5.51 -0.65 9.47
N SER A 60 -6.05 0.15 10.40
CA SER A 60 -5.72 1.57 10.51
C SER A 60 -4.26 1.80 10.92
N LEU A 61 -3.74 1.02 11.88
CA LEU A 61 -2.32 1.05 12.27
C LEU A 61 -1.40 0.64 11.13
N LEU A 62 -1.73 -0.45 10.43
CA LEU A 62 -0.97 -0.89 9.26
C LEU A 62 -1.02 0.12 8.12
N GLY A 63 -2.17 0.76 7.91
CA GLY A 63 -2.34 1.84 6.93
C GLY A 63 -1.49 3.05 7.26
N ALA A 64 -1.52 3.52 8.51
CA ALA A 64 -0.69 4.62 8.99
C ALA A 64 0.80 4.29 8.86
N GLY A 65 1.20 3.06 9.22
CA GLY A 65 2.58 2.59 9.06
C GLY A 65 3.03 2.56 7.59
N ALA A 66 2.19 2.07 6.69
CA ALA A 66 2.47 2.06 5.25
C ALA A 66 2.61 3.48 4.68
N ILE A 67 1.74 4.41 5.11
CA ILE A 67 1.81 5.83 4.75
C ILE A 67 3.11 6.44 5.26
N ALA A 68 3.44 6.26 6.54
CA ALA A 68 4.68 6.78 7.13
C ALA A 68 5.92 6.22 6.42
N TRP A 69 5.92 4.91 6.11
CA TRP A 69 7.01 4.28 5.37
C TRP A 69 7.12 4.81 3.94
N SER A 70 6.00 5.12 3.28
CA SER A 70 6.00 5.73 1.95
C SER A 70 6.66 7.12 1.99
N VAL A 71 6.33 7.95 2.99
CA VAL A 71 6.89 9.29 3.19
C VAL A 71 8.38 9.22 3.48
N ALA A 72 8.80 8.33 4.39
CA ALA A 72 10.21 8.12 4.72
C ALA A 72 10.99 7.60 3.50
N SER A 73 10.40 6.69 2.73
CA SER A 73 10.99 6.15 1.50
C SER A 73 11.19 7.24 0.45
N ALA A 74 10.19 8.09 0.22
CA ALA A 74 10.28 9.25 -0.67
C ALA A 74 11.46 10.17 -0.30
N ARG A 75 11.54 10.59 0.98
CA ARG A 75 12.62 11.46 1.48
C ARG A 75 14.01 10.83 1.33
N SER A 76 14.13 9.51 1.55
CA SER A 76 15.42 8.81 1.42
C SER A 76 15.92 8.71 -0.03
N ILE A 77 15.01 8.68 -1.01
CA ILE A 77 15.34 8.66 -2.43
C ILE A 77 15.88 10.03 -2.83
N ASP A 78 15.26 11.11 -2.34
CA ASP A 78 15.65 12.48 -2.67
C ASP A 78 17.09 12.80 -2.26
N ARG A 79 17.46 12.43 -1.03
CA ARG A 79 18.83 12.56 -0.52
C ARG A 79 19.89 11.83 -1.34
N ARG A 80 19.54 10.72 -1.99
CA ARG A 80 20.50 9.87 -2.73
C ARG A 80 20.65 10.23 -4.20
N LEU A 81 19.66 10.90 -4.78
CA LEU A 81 19.56 11.04 -6.24
C LEU A 81 19.59 12.48 -6.74
N GLY A 82 19.82 13.45 -5.84
CA GLY A 82 20.25 14.82 -6.20
C GLY A 82 19.32 15.53 -7.18
N GLY A 83 18.01 15.53 -6.89
CA GLY A 83 17.00 16.18 -7.72
C GLY A 83 16.75 15.43 -9.02
N LEU A 84 15.95 14.35 -8.96
CA LEU A 84 15.39 13.81 -10.19
C LEU A 84 14.47 14.84 -10.82
N TYR A 85 14.70 15.15 -12.10
CA TYR A 85 13.73 15.81 -12.96
C TYR A 85 12.51 14.89 -13.09
N ARG A 86 11.55 15.07 -12.18
CA ARG A 86 10.36 14.23 -11.96
C ARG A 86 9.18 14.91 -12.62
N SER A 87 9.00 14.68 -13.92
CA SER A 87 7.74 15.06 -14.54
C SER A 87 6.61 14.22 -13.92
N VAL A 88 5.49 14.86 -13.57
CA VAL A 88 4.25 14.22 -13.07
C VAL A 88 3.88 12.93 -13.85
N PRO A 89 4.02 12.86 -15.19
CA PRO A 89 3.76 11.64 -15.95
C PRO A 89 4.61 10.46 -15.49
N THR A 90 5.88 10.68 -15.19
CA THR A 90 6.80 9.59 -14.86
C THR A 90 6.48 8.97 -13.49
N ILE A 91 6.07 9.81 -12.52
CA ILE A 91 5.57 9.33 -11.23
C ILE A 91 4.26 8.56 -11.43
N ALA A 92 3.34 9.10 -12.24
CA ALA A 92 2.07 8.45 -12.53
C ALA A 92 2.26 7.07 -13.18
N THR A 93 3.16 6.93 -14.16
CA THR A 93 3.42 5.63 -14.81
C THR A 93 4.03 4.62 -13.85
N ALA A 94 4.99 5.03 -13.02
CA ALA A 94 5.55 4.17 -11.98
C ALA A 94 4.46 3.71 -10.99
N PHE A 95 3.53 4.61 -10.70
CA PHE A 95 2.41 4.34 -9.82
C PHE A 95 1.42 3.33 -10.41
N VAL A 96 1.01 3.54 -11.66
CA VAL A 96 0.12 2.64 -12.39
C VAL A 96 0.76 1.26 -12.50
N ALA A 97 2.05 1.19 -12.86
CA ALA A 97 2.77 -0.08 -12.93
C ALA A 97 2.78 -0.82 -11.57
N ALA A 98 3.10 -0.11 -10.48
CA ALA A 98 3.09 -0.71 -9.14
C ALA A 98 1.68 -1.14 -8.71
N SER A 99 0.65 -0.37 -9.07
CA SER A 99 -0.75 -0.71 -8.81
C SER A 99 -1.19 -1.97 -9.55
N VAL A 100 -0.88 -2.10 -10.84
CA VAL A 100 -1.23 -3.29 -11.62
C VAL A 100 -0.57 -4.54 -11.05
N VAL A 101 0.69 -4.46 -10.65
CA VAL A 101 1.43 -5.60 -10.07
C VAL A 101 0.94 -5.96 -8.67
N ALA A 102 0.56 -4.97 -7.86
CA ALA A 102 0.15 -5.20 -6.48
C ALA A 102 -1.36 -5.47 -6.30
N SER A 103 -2.20 -5.16 -7.30
CA SER A 103 -3.66 -5.38 -7.21
C SER A 103 -4.05 -6.84 -6.93
N PRO A 104 -3.42 -7.86 -7.56
CA PRO A 104 -3.74 -9.25 -7.26
C PRO A 104 -3.49 -9.64 -5.79
N ALA A 105 -2.62 -8.94 -5.07
CA ALA A 105 -2.35 -9.21 -3.66
C ALA A 105 -3.53 -8.85 -2.74
N SER A 106 -4.54 -8.12 -3.24
CA SER A 106 -5.78 -7.83 -2.52
C SER A 106 -6.83 -8.95 -2.64
N VAL A 107 -6.64 -9.89 -3.58
CA VAL A 107 -7.61 -10.97 -3.86
C VAL A 107 -7.75 -11.94 -2.69
N PRO A 108 -6.67 -12.39 -2.02
CA PRO A 108 -6.81 -13.25 -0.83
C PRO A 108 -7.68 -12.62 0.25
N LEU A 109 -7.48 -11.32 0.53
CA LEU A 109 -8.29 -10.58 1.48
C LEU A 109 -9.76 -10.48 1.04
N LEU A 110 -10.01 -10.24 -0.25
CA LEU A 110 -11.36 -10.22 -0.80
C LEU A 110 -12.08 -11.56 -0.59
N LEU A 111 -11.38 -12.68 -0.77
CA LEU A 111 -11.95 -14.01 -0.58
C LEU A 111 -12.31 -14.25 0.89
N ILE A 112 -11.45 -13.84 1.83
CA ILE A 112 -11.70 -13.94 3.28
C ILE A 112 -12.94 -13.12 3.66
N GLU A 113 -12.99 -11.85 3.27
CA GLU A 113 -14.11 -10.98 3.63
C GLU A 113 -15.40 -11.38 2.93
N ARG A 114 -15.33 -11.93 1.71
CA ARG A 114 -16.48 -12.51 1.03
C ARG A 114 -17.03 -13.72 1.79
N GLN A 115 -16.18 -14.60 2.31
CA GLN A 115 -16.64 -15.73 3.12
C GLN A 115 -17.34 -15.23 4.38
N ARG A 116 -16.74 -14.27 5.10
CA ARG A 116 -17.34 -13.64 6.28
C ARG A 116 -18.67 -12.94 5.99
N SER A 117 -18.81 -12.34 4.81
CA SER A 117 -20.06 -11.70 4.36
C SER A 117 -21.23 -12.67 4.17
N LEU A 118 -20.92 -13.96 3.96
CA LEU A 118 -21.88 -15.05 3.72
C LEU A 118 -22.10 -15.95 4.94
N GLU A 119 -21.33 -15.78 6.03
CA GLU A 119 -21.48 -16.59 7.24
C GLU A 119 -22.92 -16.49 7.80
N GLY A 120 -23.59 -17.63 7.96
CA GLY A 120 -24.94 -17.70 8.53
C GLY A 120 -26.11 -17.38 7.58
N CYS A 121 -25.83 -17.13 6.29
CA CYS A 121 -26.86 -16.77 5.29
C CYS A 121 -27.29 -17.96 4.40
N ALA A 122 -28.45 -17.81 3.75
CA ALA A 122 -28.84 -18.65 2.62
C ALA A 122 -27.81 -18.51 1.47
N PRO A 123 -27.55 -19.59 0.69
CA PRO A 123 -26.54 -19.57 -0.36
C PRO A 123 -26.78 -18.43 -1.36
N ALA A 124 -25.71 -17.71 -1.70
CA ALA A 124 -25.68 -16.56 -2.61
C ALA A 124 -26.37 -15.27 -2.12
N VAL A 125 -26.76 -15.17 -0.85
CA VAL A 125 -27.28 -13.92 -0.26
C VAL A 125 -26.27 -13.33 0.72
N THR A 126 -25.83 -12.10 0.48
CA THR A 126 -24.98 -11.34 1.42
C THR A 126 -25.83 -10.71 2.51
N CYS A 127 -25.66 -11.12 3.77
CA CYS A 127 -26.34 -10.49 4.91
C CYS A 127 -25.44 -9.49 5.65
N HIS A 128 -24.12 -9.62 5.53
CA HIS A 128 -23.16 -8.75 6.23
C HIS A 128 -22.31 -7.96 5.24
N TYR A 129 -22.64 -6.68 5.03
CA TYR A 129 -21.87 -5.78 4.15
C TYR A 129 -20.60 -5.22 4.78
N GLY A 130 -20.46 -5.29 6.11
CA GLY A 130 -19.30 -4.79 6.86
C GLY A 130 -17.94 -5.30 6.34
N PRO A 131 -17.75 -6.63 6.19
CA PRO A 131 -16.55 -7.23 5.58
C PRO A 131 -16.17 -6.65 4.21
N ILE A 132 -17.16 -6.45 3.33
CA ILE A 132 -16.92 -5.90 1.99
C ILE A 132 -16.50 -4.44 2.07
N LEU A 133 -17.16 -3.64 2.91
CA LEU A 133 -16.79 -2.23 3.11
C LEU A 133 -15.39 -2.10 3.72
N PHE A 134 -15.03 -2.99 4.65
CA PHE A 134 -13.69 -3.06 5.21
C PHE A 134 -12.65 -3.35 4.11
N TRP A 135 -12.88 -4.33 3.25
CA TRP A 135 -12.01 -4.60 2.12
C TRP A 135 -11.87 -3.39 1.17
N VAL A 136 -12.98 -2.70 0.86
CA VAL A 136 -12.94 -1.47 0.04
C VAL A 136 -12.10 -0.39 0.70
N ALA A 137 -12.21 -0.21 2.02
CA ALA A 137 -11.42 0.77 2.76
C ALA A 137 -9.91 0.45 2.73
N VAL A 138 -9.54 -0.81 3.00
CA VAL A 138 -8.15 -1.29 2.91
C VAL A 138 -7.61 -1.12 1.49
N LEU A 139 -8.44 -1.41 0.48
CA LEU A 139 -8.08 -1.21 -0.92
C LEU A 139 -7.84 0.27 -1.24
N ALA A 140 -8.70 1.17 -0.77
CA ALA A 140 -8.50 2.60 -0.93
C ALA A 140 -7.20 3.09 -0.27
N ILE A 141 -6.86 2.59 0.92
CA ILE A 141 -5.58 2.90 1.59
C ILE A 141 -4.40 2.46 0.73
N GLY A 142 -4.37 1.19 0.31
CA GLY A 142 -3.27 0.62 -0.45
C GLY A 142 -3.13 1.18 -1.87
N MET A 143 -4.25 1.53 -2.52
CA MET A 143 -4.28 1.94 -3.92
C MET A 143 -4.31 3.44 -4.15
N VAL A 144 -4.76 4.24 -3.16
CA VAL A 144 -4.90 5.69 -3.28
C VAL A 144 -4.05 6.44 -2.24
N LEU A 145 -4.17 6.12 -0.95
CA LEU A 145 -3.53 6.93 0.10
C LEU A 145 -2.00 6.75 0.16
N VAL A 146 -1.50 5.52 0.15
CA VAL A 146 -0.06 5.23 0.10
C VAL A 146 0.60 5.92 -1.11
N PRO A 147 0.05 5.81 -2.34
CA PRO A 147 0.45 6.61 -3.48
C PRO A 147 0.49 8.11 -3.28
N ALA A 148 -0.61 8.66 -2.80
CA ALA A 148 -0.79 10.10 -2.68
C ALA A 148 0.22 10.65 -1.67
N ALA A 149 0.40 9.98 -0.54
CA ALA A 149 1.37 10.35 0.48
C ALA A 149 2.80 10.34 -0.07
N PHE A 150 3.17 9.29 -0.83
CA PHE A 150 4.48 9.22 -1.47
C PHE A 150 4.69 10.38 -2.46
N ALA A 151 3.72 10.64 -3.34
CA ALA A 151 3.79 11.68 -4.35
C ALA A 151 3.83 13.09 -3.73
N LEU A 152 3.00 13.36 -2.72
CA LEU A 152 2.96 14.63 -1.99
C LEU A 152 4.27 14.88 -1.24
N SER A 153 4.84 13.86 -0.60
CA SER A 153 6.14 13.94 0.07
C SER A 153 7.27 14.30 -0.89
N MET A 154 7.18 13.85 -2.15
CA MET A 154 8.17 14.23 -3.16
C MET A 154 7.99 15.67 -3.64
N ARG A 155 6.75 16.17 -3.78
CA ARG A 155 6.49 17.56 -4.18
C ARG A 155 6.91 18.57 -3.12
N SER A 156 6.72 18.26 -1.84
CA SER A 156 7.07 19.19 -0.75
C SER A 156 8.59 19.39 -0.59
N GLN A 157 9.41 18.46 -1.06
CA GLN A 157 10.87 18.62 -1.10
C GLN A 157 11.33 19.45 -2.31
N GLU A 158 10.51 19.59 -3.35
CA GLU A 158 10.84 20.39 -4.54
C GLU A 158 10.64 21.90 -4.30
N ALA A 159 9.79 22.25 -3.34
CA ALA A 159 9.48 23.64 -2.97
C ALA A 159 10.35 24.20 -1.83
N ALA A 160 11.22 23.39 -1.23
CA ALA A 160 12.09 23.74 -0.10
C ALA A 160 13.55 23.83 -0.55
#